data_AF-A0A4V2Z680-F1
#
_entry.id   AF-A0A4V2Z680-F1
#
_cell.length_a   1.000
_cell.length_b   1.000
_cell.length_c   1.000
_cell.angle_alpha   90.00
_cell.angle_beta   90.00
_cell.angle_gamma   90.00
#
_symmetry.space_group_name_H-M   'P 1'
#
loop_
_entity.id
_entity.type
_entity.pdbx_description
1 polymer ?
#
loop_
_entity_poly.entity_id
_entity_poly.type
_entity_poly.pdbx_seq_one_letter_code
_entity_poly.pdbx_strand_id
1 'polypeptide(L)'
;MRRPIGLLLIGLGAFFLTLAPLVRFYVADQVIVAPLNRYQVTLLESENATYFDQAELKTKTGVTLQAKNTVRGDVRANEGDDDIAVWDSTTNIYDTDNPENPIQIQAFRIAFDRRTSVQVDCCGTNVDGDSGVRMAGSYGLLLPLGNVEKKDYPVFDTTTKQIAPMEFNAVEEVHGLTTYRFTQTIPLTKTAEMDVKLPPKMLGLPEDAGDQKVARYNEAYNTVWVDPRTGVPVKHRKNIRSTVQTADGKGKMIAAQADLITVDKDQKAAVDLADSTALKINMVRSFVPGGAILVGLVLLFVGGFLGLSRGAAPPPPAAPRRSDGKFGDPGTPSGPPNPANPANPANPEEPAPGPASPRQEARRPAPGSQRQRRKASGPARRR
;
A
#
# COMPACT_ATOMS: atom_id res chain seq x y z
N MET A 1 -8.76 1.46 49.73
CA MET A 1 -8.78 1.86 48.30
C MET A 1 -7.58 1.37 47.48
N ARG A 2 -6.44 0.95 48.06
CA ARG A 2 -5.24 0.54 47.29
C ARG A 2 -5.39 -0.76 46.48
N ARG A 3 -6.16 -1.73 47.00
CA ARG A 3 -6.42 -3.02 46.32
C ARG A 3 -7.23 -2.93 45.01
N PRO A 4 -8.39 -2.25 44.94
CA PRO A 4 -9.11 -2.12 43.67
C PRO A 4 -8.32 -1.33 42.62
N ILE A 5 -7.57 -0.30 43.05
CA ILE A 5 -6.66 0.45 42.17
C ILE A 5 -5.55 -0.46 41.64
N GLY A 6 -4.92 -1.27 42.49
CA GLY A 6 -3.89 -2.23 42.08
C GLY A 6 -4.40 -3.25 41.04
N LEU A 7 -5.60 -3.80 41.24
CA LEU A 7 -6.22 -4.73 40.28
C LEU A 7 -6.54 -4.05 38.94
N LEU A 8 -7.01 -2.80 38.95
CA LEU A 8 -7.28 -2.02 37.74
C LEU A 8 -5.99 -1.76 36.95
N LEU A 9 -4.91 -1.38 37.64
CA LEU A 9 -3.59 -1.18 37.02
C LEU A 9 -3.03 -2.48 36.42
N ILE A 10 -3.23 -3.63 37.10
CA ILE A 10 -2.82 -4.93 36.56
C ILE A 10 -3.60 -5.27 35.29
N GLY A 11 -4.93 -5.08 35.30
CA GLY A 11 -5.78 -5.30 34.12
C GLY A 11 -5.37 -4.43 32.93
N LEU A 12 -5.12 -3.14 33.18
CA LEU A 12 -4.66 -2.20 32.15
C LEU A 12 -3.25 -2.56 31.65
N GLY A 13 -2.35 -2.97 32.54
CA GLY A 13 -1.01 -3.41 32.18
C GLY A 13 -1.02 -4.65 31.27
N ALA A 14 -1.83 -5.65 31.62
CA ALA A 14 -2.05 -6.83 30.78
C ALA A 14 -2.66 -6.45 29.42
N PHE A 15 -3.64 -5.55 29.39
CA PHE A 15 -4.23 -5.04 28.15
C PHE A 15 -3.17 -4.45 27.22
N PHE A 16 -2.31 -3.53 27.71
CA PHE A 16 -1.26 -2.93 26.88
C PHE A 16 -0.24 -3.94 26.36
N LEU A 17 0.12 -4.95 27.16
CA LEU A 17 1.00 -6.03 26.73
C LEU A 17 0.38 -6.90 25.63
N THR A 18 -0.93 -7.12 25.67
CA THR A 18 -1.64 -7.83 24.58
C THR A 18 -1.86 -6.97 23.35
N LEU A 19 -2.03 -5.66 23.52
CA LEU A 19 -2.22 -4.72 22.42
C LEU A 19 -0.95 -4.54 21.59
N ALA A 20 0.23 -4.57 22.20
CA ALA A 20 1.51 -4.39 21.51
C ALA A 20 1.75 -5.37 20.34
N PRO A 21 1.66 -6.71 20.49
CA PRO A 21 1.80 -7.64 19.37
C PRO A 21 0.67 -7.48 18.35
N LEU A 22 -0.56 -7.18 18.78
CA LEU A 22 -1.68 -6.92 17.87
C LEU A 22 -1.38 -5.71 16.96
N VAL A 23 -0.88 -4.61 17.52
CA VAL A 23 -0.50 -3.44 16.72
C VAL A 23 0.65 -3.78 15.77
N ARG A 24 1.67 -4.49 16.26
CA ARG A 24 2.88 -4.80 15.48
C ARG A 24 2.63 -5.74 14.31
N PHE A 25 1.83 -6.79 14.51
CA PHE A 25 1.70 -7.90 13.55
C PHE A 25 0.39 -7.88 12.78
N TYR A 26 -0.63 -7.14 13.26
CA TYR A 26 -1.90 -7.04 12.56
C TYR A 26 -2.14 -5.62 12.05
N VAL A 27 -2.13 -4.61 12.93
CA VAL A 27 -2.45 -3.23 12.53
C VAL A 27 -1.43 -2.68 11.53
N ALA A 28 -0.13 -2.93 11.75
CA ALA A 28 0.93 -2.46 10.86
C ALA A 28 0.69 -2.88 9.40
N ASP A 29 0.35 -4.14 9.16
CA ASP A 29 0.16 -4.67 7.80
C ASP A 29 -1.13 -4.18 7.14
N GLN A 30 -2.09 -3.68 7.94
CA GLN A 30 -3.34 -3.09 7.43
C GLN A 30 -3.20 -1.62 7.05
N VAL A 31 -2.29 -0.87 7.71
CA VAL A 31 -2.16 0.58 7.51
C VAL A 31 -0.99 0.97 6.62
N ILE A 32 -0.01 0.08 6.43
CA ILE A 32 1.12 0.31 5.53
C ILE A 32 0.72 -0.14 4.12
N VAL A 33 -0.04 0.72 3.45
CA VAL A 33 -0.60 0.48 2.12
C VAL A 33 -0.46 1.71 1.24
N ALA A 34 -0.36 1.49 -0.07
CA ALA A 34 -0.37 2.57 -1.04
C ALA A 34 -1.67 3.40 -0.92
N PRO A 35 -1.61 4.73 -1.09
CA PRO A 35 -2.81 5.56 -1.07
C PRO A 35 -3.66 5.34 -2.32
N LEU A 36 -4.99 5.24 -2.16
CA LEU A 36 -5.94 5.20 -3.27
C LEU A 36 -5.94 6.52 -4.05
N ASN A 37 -6.03 7.64 -3.33
CA ASN A 37 -5.95 8.97 -3.89
C ASN A 37 -4.53 9.52 -3.71
N ARG A 38 -3.86 9.79 -4.82
CA ARG A 38 -2.55 10.42 -4.86
C ARG A 38 -2.57 11.44 -5.98
N TYR A 39 -1.90 12.57 -5.78
CA TYR A 39 -1.56 13.48 -6.87
C TYR A 39 -0.10 13.87 -6.70
N GLN A 40 0.72 13.56 -7.71
CA GLN A 40 2.14 13.84 -7.69
C GLN A 40 2.57 14.33 -9.06
N VAL A 41 3.37 15.39 -9.08
CA VAL A 41 4.06 15.87 -10.27
C VAL A 41 5.54 15.72 -10.03
N THR A 42 6.24 15.10 -10.99
CA THR A 42 7.69 14.91 -10.98
C THR A 42 8.24 15.44 -12.30
N LEU A 43 9.21 16.33 -12.23
CA LEU A 43 9.94 16.86 -13.37
C LEU A 43 11.26 16.11 -13.52
N LEU A 44 11.56 15.73 -14.76
CA LEU A 44 12.87 15.26 -15.17
C LEU A 44 13.40 16.19 -16.26
N GLU A 45 14.70 16.37 -16.31
CA GLU A 45 15.36 17.28 -17.24
C GLU A 45 16.53 16.60 -17.93
N SER A 46 16.76 16.96 -19.19
CA SER A 46 17.93 16.57 -19.98
C SER A 46 18.47 17.78 -20.70
N GLU A 47 19.64 18.27 -20.30
CA GLU A 47 20.24 19.52 -20.83
C GLU A 47 20.85 19.35 -22.23
N ASN A 48 21.16 18.12 -22.64
CA ASN A 48 21.81 17.83 -23.92
C ASN A 48 21.07 16.72 -24.67
N ALA A 49 19.83 17.01 -25.02
CA ALA A 49 18.98 16.09 -25.75
C ALA A 49 19.02 16.37 -27.26
N THR A 50 18.59 15.37 -28.03
CA THR A 50 18.42 15.46 -29.47
C THR A 50 17.04 14.95 -29.84
N TYR A 51 16.29 15.66 -30.66
CA TYR A 51 15.02 15.17 -31.19
C TYR A 51 14.77 15.68 -32.60
N PHE A 52 13.94 14.95 -33.34
CA PHE A 52 13.49 15.38 -34.66
C PHE A 52 12.19 16.17 -34.53
N ASP A 53 12.26 17.46 -34.83
CA ASP A 53 11.11 18.36 -34.89
C ASP A 53 10.36 18.10 -36.20
N GLN A 54 9.18 17.50 -36.10
CA GLN A 54 8.35 17.16 -37.25
C GLN A 54 7.68 18.39 -37.89
N ALA A 55 7.48 19.48 -37.14
CA ALA A 55 6.87 20.69 -37.67
C ALA A 55 7.88 21.47 -38.52
N GLU A 56 9.13 21.54 -38.07
CA GLU A 56 10.21 22.21 -38.80
C GLU A 56 10.97 21.28 -39.76
N LEU A 57 10.72 19.96 -39.69
CA LEU A 57 11.44 18.89 -40.39
C LEU A 57 12.96 18.95 -40.15
N LYS A 58 13.37 19.27 -38.93
CA LYS A 58 14.77 19.45 -38.54
C LYS A 58 15.11 18.70 -37.25
N THR A 59 16.32 18.15 -37.20
CA THR A 59 16.87 17.63 -35.95
C THR A 59 17.40 18.77 -35.11
N LYS A 60 16.89 18.90 -33.88
CA LYS A 60 17.41 19.81 -32.86
C LYS A 60 18.34 19.01 -31.94
N THR A 61 19.49 19.59 -31.60
CA THR A 61 20.56 18.96 -30.81
C THR A 61 21.06 19.93 -29.75
N GLY A 62 21.46 19.42 -28.59
CA GLY A 62 21.94 20.28 -27.49
C GLY A 62 20.81 21.12 -26.88
N VAL A 63 19.57 20.65 -26.99
CA VAL A 63 18.40 21.31 -26.41
C VAL A 63 18.12 20.77 -25.01
N THR A 64 17.50 21.60 -24.19
CA THR A 64 17.02 21.18 -22.87
C THR A 64 15.61 20.64 -23.00
N LEU A 65 15.43 19.35 -22.73
CA LEU A 65 14.10 18.73 -22.66
C LEU A 65 13.68 18.60 -21.20
N GLN A 66 12.41 18.93 -20.94
CA GLN A 66 11.77 18.70 -19.65
C GLN A 66 10.63 17.70 -19.82
N ALA A 67 10.65 16.64 -19.00
CA ALA A 67 9.60 15.65 -18.91
C ALA A 67 8.80 15.89 -17.62
N LYS A 68 7.55 16.32 -17.77
CA LYS A 68 6.60 16.48 -16.67
C LYS A 68 5.76 15.23 -16.54
N ASN A 69 6.08 14.41 -15.55
CA ASN A 69 5.28 13.25 -15.17
C ASN A 69 4.24 13.64 -14.12
N THR A 70 2.98 13.32 -14.35
CA THR A 70 1.88 13.54 -13.40
C THR A 70 1.21 12.20 -13.11
N VAL A 71 1.19 11.81 -11.84
CA VAL A 71 0.52 10.60 -11.35
C VAL A 71 -0.71 11.01 -10.55
N ARG A 72 -1.86 10.43 -10.88
CA ARG A 72 -3.14 10.67 -10.22
C ARG A 72 -3.84 9.36 -9.89
N GLY A 73 -4.29 9.20 -8.65
CA GLY A 73 -5.15 8.09 -8.26
C GLY A 73 -6.60 8.29 -8.67
N ASP A 74 -7.20 7.26 -9.27
CA ASP A 74 -8.62 7.19 -9.61
C ASP A 74 -9.33 6.22 -8.66
N VAL A 75 -9.82 6.75 -7.54
CA VAL A 75 -10.49 5.96 -6.49
C VAL A 75 -11.75 5.28 -7.01
N ARG A 76 -12.44 5.84 -8.01
CA ARG A 76 -13.69 5.25 -8.51
C ARG A 76 -13.45 4.06 -9.43
N ALA A 77 -12.25 3.95 -10.00
CA ALA A 77 -11.91 2.90 -10.95
C ALA A 77 -11.60 1.56 -10.28
N ASN A 78 -11.43 1.50 -8.96
CA ASN A 78 -11.19 0.24 -8.24
C ASN A 78 -12.44 -0.64 -8.08
N GLU A 79 -13.59 -0.23 -8.64
CA GLU A 79 -14.86 -0.97 -8.61
C GLU A 79 -15.36 -1.36 -7.20
N GLY A 80 -14.92 -0.62 -6.17
CA GLY A 80 -15.26 -0.88 -4.77
C GLY A 80 -14.30 -1.84 -4.05
N ASP A 81 -13.23 -2.28 -4.71
CA ASP A 81 -12.16 -3.04 -4.07
C ASP A 81 -11.09 -2.10 -3.50
N ASP A 82 -11.18 -1.86 -2.19
CA ASP A 82 -10.23 -1.00 -1.49
C ASP A 82 -8.82 -1.58 -1.43
N ASP A 83 -8.58 -2.86 -1.73
CA ASP A 83 -7.22 -3.43 -1.76
C ASP A 83 -6.47 -3.10 -3.06
N ILE A 84 -7.17 -2.61 -4.09
CA ILE A 84 -6.60 -2.23 -5.39
C ILE A 84 -6.54 -0.70 -5.54
N ALA A 85 -5.35 -0.19 -5.86
CA ALA A 85 -5.18 1.20 -6.29
C ALA A 85 -5.08 1.28 -7.82
N VAL A 86 -5.79 2.24 -8.40
CA VAL A 86 -5.76 2.53 -9.84
C VAL A 86 -5.15 3.90 -10.03
N TRP A 87 -4.00 3.96 -10.69
CA TRP A 87 -3.28 5.22 -10.92
C TRP A 87 -3.12 5.49 -12.41
N ASP A 88 -3.49 6.70 -12.81
CA ASP A 88 -3.22 7.29 -14.11
C ASP A 88 -1.88 8.01 -14.06
N SER A 89 -1.03 7.80 -15.05
CA SER A 89 0.22 8.52 -15.24
C SER A 89 0.24 9.16 -16.61
N THR A 90 0.62 10.44 -16.67
CA THR A 90 0.83 11.15 -17.94
C THR A 90 2.20 11.80 -17.91
N THR A 91 3.01 11.55 -18.93
CA THR A 91 4.32 12.17 -19.12
C THR A 91 4.27 13.04 -20.37
N ASN A 92 4.48 14.33 -20.18
CA ASN A 92 4.63 15.29 -21.28
C ASN A 92 6.10 15.68 -21.38
N ILE A 93 6.71 15.45 -22.54
CA ILE A 93 8.08 15.86 -22.83
C ILE A 93 7.99 17.07 -23.77
N TYR A 94 8.62 18.18 -23.39
CA TYR A 94 8.67 19.40 -24.18
C TYR A 94 10.09 19.96 -24.22
N ASP A 95 10.38 20.69 -25.28
CA ASP A 95 11.53 21.58 -25.36
C ASP A 95 11.26 22.80 -24.48
N THR A 96 12.22 23.19 -23.64
CA THR A 96 12.09 24.38 -22.80
C THR A 96 11.95 25.67 -23.62
N ASP A 97 12.44 25.68 -24.86
CA ASP A 97 12.32 26.81 -25.78
C ASP A 97 10.93 26.86 -26.45
N ASN A 98 10.17 25.76 -26.43
CA ASN A 98 8.82 25.67 -26.98
C ASN A 98 7.87 24.89 -26.05
N PRO A 99 7.54 25.44 -24.86
CA PRO A 99 6.81 24.71 -23.82
C PRO A 99 5.33 24.46 -24.16
N GLU A 100 4.77 25.16 -25.13
CA GLU A 100 3.35 25.02 -25.53
C GLU A 100 3.11 23.78 -26.41
N ASN A 101 4.16 23.23 -27.03
CA ASN A 101 4.06 22.13 -27.98
C ASN A 101 4.82 20.90 -27.46
N PRO A 102 4.14 19.93 -26.80
CA PRO A 102 4.80 18.72 -26.33
C PRO A 102 5.30 17.89 -27.50
N ILE A 103 6.57 17.49 -27.43
CA ILE A 103 7.24 16.61 -28.41
C ILE A 103 6.65 15.20 -28.31
N GLN A 104 6.37 14.76 -27.08
CA GLN A 104 5.81 13.46 -26.80
C GLN A 104 4.89 13.52 -25.59
N ILE A 105 3.74 12.86 -25.72
CA ILE A 105 2.81 12.59 -24.63
C ILE A 105 2.73 11.08 -24.50
N GLN A 106 2.91 10.56 -23.30
CA GLN A 106 2.64 9.17 -22.96
C GLN A 106 1.66 9.14 -21.81
N ALA A 107 0.62 8.32 -21.92
CA ALA A 107 -0.36 8.14 -20.87
C ALA A 107 -0.56 6.64 -20.60
N PHE A 108 -0.65 6.25 -19.34
CA PHE A 108 -0.97 4.87 -18.99
C PHE A 108 -1.76 4.81 -17.70
N ARG A 109 -2.55 3.75 -17.55
CA ARG A 109 -3.28 3.41 -16.34
C ARG A 109 -2.76 2.08 -15.83
N ILE A 110 -2.36 2.07 -14.56
CA ILE A 110 -2.00 0.85 -13.83
C ILE A 110 -3.03 0.57 -12.75
N ALA A 111 -3.24 -0.71 -12.46
CA ALA A 111 -3.93 -1.18 -11.26
C ALA A 111 -2.99 -2.11 -10.51
N PHE A 112 -2.94 -2.01 -9.19
CA PHE A 112 -2.03 -2.80 -8.37
C PHE A 112 -2.56 -3.02 -6.96
N ASP A 113 -2.14 -4.13 -6.35
CA ASP A 113 -2.40 -4.43 -4.96
C ASP A 113 -1.66 -3.44 -4.05
N ARG A 114 -2.39 -2.78 -3.17
CA ARG A 114 -1.88 -1.68 -2.35
C ARG A 114 -0.88 -2.12 -1.27
N ARG A 115 -0.88 -3.39 -0.89
CA ARG A 115 0.04 -3.93 0.13
C ARG A 115 1.37 -4.33 -0.51
N THR A 116 1.30 -4.96 -1.69
CA THR A 116 2.47 -5.57 -2.35
C THR A 116 3.07 -4.70 -3.44
N SER A 117 2.32 -3.75 -4.00
CA SER A 117 2.64 -2.98 -5.22
C SER A 117 2.74 -3.81 -6.50
N VAL A 118 2.30 -5.08 -6.46
CA VAL A 118 2.25 -5.93 -7.65
C VAL A 118 1.05 -5.53 -8.50
N GLN A 119 1.31 -5.31 -9.79
CA GLN A 119 0.30 -4.94 -10.76
C GLN A 119 -0.68 -6.08 -11.03
N VAL A 120 -1.90 -5.70 -11.38
CA VAL A 120 -3.00 -6.58 -11.79
C VAL A 120 -3.62 -6.04 -13.07
N ASP A 121 -4.17 -6.92 -13.91
CA ASP A 121 -4.84 -6.53 -15.17
C ASP A 121 -6.34 -6.34 -14.94
N CYS A 122 -6.74 -5.24 -14.30
CA CYS A 122 -8.15 -4.88 -14.07
C CYS A 122 -8.41 -3.40 -14.37
N CYS A 123 -9.65 -2.96 -14.15
CA CYS A 123 -9.92 -1.57 -13.81
C CYS A 123 -9.54 -0.56 -14.93
N GLY A 124 -9.54 -1.04 -16.18
CA GLY A 124 -9.18 -0.27 -17.36
C GLY A 124 -7.68 -0.05 -17.57
N THR A 125 -6.81 -0.92 -17.04
CA THR A 125 -5.37 -0.87 -17.32
C THR A 125 -5.08 -0.74 -18.81
N ASN A 126 -4.23 0.21 -19.18
CA ASN A 126 -3.88 0.48 -20.56
C ASN A 126 -2.57 1.27 -20.69
N VAL A 127 -1.96 1.21 -21.86
CA VAL A 127 -0.86 2.09 -22.27
C VAL A 127 -1.26 2.79 -23.56
N ASP A 128 -1.31 4.11 -23.52
CA ASP A 128 -1.73 4.98 -24.63
C ASP A 128 -3.08 4.54 -25.22
N GLY A 129 -4.01 4.12 -24.35
CA GLY A 129 -5.34 3.61 -24.73
C GLY A 129 -5.38 2.14 -25.16
N ASP A 130 -4.23 1.46 -25.29
CA ASP A 130 -4.17 0.03 -25.59
C ASP A 130 -4.40 -0.80 -24.32
N SER A 131 -5.57 -1.43 -24.20
CA SER A 131 -5.94 -2.32 -23.11
C SER A 131 -5.54 -3.78 -23.32
N GLY A 132 -4.84 -4.10 -24.42
CA GLY A 132 -4.32 -5.45 -24.70
C GLY A 132 -3.06 -5.80 -23.92
N VAL A 133 -2.46 -4.81 -23.24
CA VAL A 133 -1.26 -4.96 -22.43
C VAL A 133 -1.48 -5.84 -21.19
N ARG A 134 -0.43 -6.56 -20.79
CA ARG A 134 -0.43 -7.44 -19.62
C ARG A 134 0.65 -6.98 -18.66
N MET A 135 0.22 -6.37 -17.57
CA MET A 135 1.07 -5.84 -16.50
C MET A 135 1.08 -6.75 -15.28
N ALA A 136 0.08 -7.64 -15.15
CA ALA A 136 -0.10 -8.51 -14.00
C ALA A 136 1.18 -9.27 -13.59
N GLY A 137 1.47 -9.29 -12.29
CA GLY A 137 2.63 -10.00 -11.73
C GLY A 137 3.96 -9.24 -11.83
N SER A 138 3.95 -7.99 -12.32
CA SER A 138 5.12 -7.11 -12.34
C SER A 138 4.93 -5.89 -11.44
N TYR A 139 5.97 -5.07 -11.29
CA TYR A 139 5.94 -3.78 -10.62
C TYR A 139 5.85 -2.64 -11.64
N GLY A 140 5.32 -1.50 -11.19
CA GLY A 140 5.14 -0.31 -12.03
C GLY A 140 5.82 0.90 -11.39
N LEU A 141 5.01 1.84 -10.90
CA LEU A 141 5.48 3.09 -10.30
C LEU A 141 6.07 2.93 -8.88
N LEU A 142 5.81 1.80 -8.23
CA LEU A 142 6.30 1.49 -6.89
C LEU A 142 6.97 0.12 -6.88
N LEU A 143 8.03 0.01 -6.07
CA LEU A 143 8.56 -1.25 -5.60
C LEU A 143 7.87 -1.66 -4.28
N PRO A 144 8.10 -2.87 -3.74
CA PRO A 144 7.42 -3.31 -2.52
C PRO A 144 7.46 -2.28 -1.39
N LEU A 145 6.29 -2.01 -0.81
CA LEU A 145 6.16 -1.03 0.26
C LEU A 145 6.75 -1.56 1.56
N GLY A 146 7.53 -0.72 2.22
CA GLY A 146 7.97 -0.99 3.58
C GLY A 146 8.98 -2.13 3.75
N ASN A 147 9.45 -2.75 2.66
CA ASN A 147 10.41 -3.86 2.66
C ASN A 147 11.01 -4.08 1.26
N VAL A 148 11.71 -3.10 0.71
CA VAL A 148 12.46 -3.32 -0.54
C VAL A 148 13.69 -4.17 -0.22
N GLU A 149 13.86 -5.26 -0.97
CA GLU A 149 14.98 -6.19 -0.82
C GLU A 149 16.03 -5.94 -1.90
N LYS A 150 17.26 -6.41 -1.66
CA LYS A 150 18.37 -6.36 -2.62
C LYS A 150 18.26 -7.52 -3.61
N LYS A 151 17.25 -7.47 -4.47
CA LYS A 151 16.99 -8.48 -5.51
C LYS A 151 16.43 -7.81 -6.76
N ASP A 152 16.36 -8.58 -7.83
CA ASP A 152 15.80 -8.09 -9.09
C ASP A 152 14.28 -8.13 -9.05
N TYR A 153 13.66 -7.12 -9.64
CA TYR A 153 12.21 -6.98 -9.69
C TYR A 153 11.72 -6.98 -11.14
N PRO A 154 10.71 -7.77 -11.51
CA PRO A 154 10.10 -7.66 -12.83
C PRO A 154 9.34 -6.33 -12.92
N VAL A 155 9.75 -5.42 -13.80
CA VAL A 155 9.10 -4.11 -13.95
C VAL A 155 8.53 -4.00 -15.36
N PHE A 156 7.29 -3.52 -15.47
CA PHE A 156 6.66 -3.28 -16.76
C PHE A 156 7.18 -1.98 -17.39
N ASP A 157 7.79 -2.07 -18.56
CA ASP A 157 8.14 -0.91 -19.38
C ASP A 157 6.97 -0.52 -20.28
N THR A 158 6.45 0.69 -20.08
CA THR A 158 5.31 1.21 -20.83
C THR A 158 5.65 1.57 -22.27
N THR A 159 6.93 1.77 -22.61
CA THR A 159 7.32 2.15 -23.98
C THR A 159 7.31 0.95 -24.93
N THR A 160 7.87 -0.17 -24.49
CA THR A 160 7.94 -1.43 -25.24
C THR A 160 6.77 -2.37 -24.94
N LYS A 161 5.97 -2.06 -23.90
CA LYS A 161 4.84 -2.87 -23.41
C LYS A 161 5.26 -4.27 -22.96
N GLN A 162 6.46 -4.36 -22.38
CA GLN A 162 7.07 -5.63 -21.95
C GLN A 162 7.54 -5.55 -20.51
N ILE A 163 7.63 -6.70 -19.86
CA ILE A 163 8.23 -6.84 -18.54
C ILE A 163 9.73 -7.06 -18.72
N ALA A 164 10.54 -6.21 -18.10
CA ALA A 164 11.99 -6.34 -18.06
C ALA A 164 12.49 -6.25 -16.61
N PRO A 165 13.47 -7.07 -16.22
CA PRO A 165 13.99 -7.05 -14.86
C PRO A 165 14.69 -5.71 -14.58
N MET A 166 14.39 -5.16 -13.41
CA MET A 166 15.10 -4.04 -12.83
C MET A 166 16.02 -4.59 -11.74
N GLU A 167 17.32 -4.59 -12.04
CA GLU A 167 18.35 -5.30 -11.29
C GLU A 167 18.85 -4.46 -10.13
N PHE A 168 19.04 -5.08 -8.96
CA PHE A 168 19.69 -4.40 -7.85
C PHE A 168 21.17 -4.22 -8.15
N ASN A 169 21.65 -2.98 -8.14
CA ASN A 169 23.01 -2.67 -8.53
C ASN A 169 23.87 -2.15 -7.37
N ALA A 170 23.36 -1.22 -6.57
CA ALA A 170 24.16 -0.58 -5.52
C ALA A 170 23.31 0.01 -4.39
N VAL A 171 23.98 0.40 -3.30
CA VAL A 171 23.42 1.28 -2.27
C VAL A 171 24.08 2.65 -2.42
N GLU A 172 23.30 3.71 -2.52
CA GLU A 172 23.79 5.09 -2.73
C GLU A 172 23.02 6.08 -1.88
N GLU A 173 23.61 7.24 -1.63
CA GLU A 173 22.92 8.35 -0.95
C GLU A 173 22.33 9.34 -1.94
N VAL A 174 21.07 9.72 -1.70
CA VAL A 174 20.39 10.81 -2.41
C VAL A 174 19.90 11.80 -1.36
N HIS A 175 20.48 13.00 -1.33
CA HIS A 175 20.21 14.01 -0.29
C HIS A 175 20.32 13.48 1.16
N GLY A 176 21.31 12.63 1.43
CA GLY A 176 21.53 12.04 2.77
C GLY A 176 20.62 10.86 3.10
N LEU A 177 19.70 10.48 2.21
CA LEU A 177 18.90 9.27 2.35
C LEU A 177 19.64 8.08 1.71
N THR A 178 19.85 7.01 2.48
CA THR A 178 20.36 5.74 1.95
C THR A 178 19.29 5.07 1.07
N THR A 179 19.62 4.84 -0.20
CA THR A 179 18.71 4.29 -1.20
C THR A 179 19.30 3.04 -1.85
N TYR A 180 18.42 2.18 -2.38
CA TYR A 180 18.80 1.10 -3.27
C TYR A 180 18.70 1.59 -4.71
N ARG A 181 19.81 1.49 -5.45
CA ARG A 181 19.90 1.82 -6.87
C ARG A 181 19.59 0.57 -7.69
N PHE A 182 18.55 0.66 -8.49
CA PHE A 182 18.20 -0.36 -9.47
C PHE A 182 18.39 0.13 -10.89
N THR A 183 18.79 -0.77 -11.78
CA THR A 183 19.03 -0.47 -13.20
C THR A 183 18.22 -1.41 -14.07
N GLN A 184 17.65 -0.90 -15.17
CA GLN A 184 16.87 -1.69 -16.11
C GLN A 184 17.36 -1.38 -17.52
N THR A 185 17.77 -2.43 -18.24
CA THR A 185 18.19 -2.35 -19.63
C THR A 185 17.06 -2.82 -20.53
N ILE A 186 16.57 -1.95 -21.40
CA ILE A 186 15.55 -2.27 -22.40
C ILE A 186 16.25 -2.45 -23.75
N PRO A 187 16.26 -3.67 -24.32
CA PRO A 187 16.89 -3.91 -25.61
C PRO A 187 16.15 -3.17 -26.72
N LEU A 188 16.84 -2.95 -27.85
CA LEU A 188 16.27 -2.32 -29.03
C LEU A 188 15.03 -3.09 -29.52
N THR A 189 13.86 -2.51 -29.28
CA THR A 189 12.57 -3.15 -29.50
C THR A 189 11.75 -2.34 -30.49
N LYS A 190 11.12 -3.03 -31.45
CA LYS A 190 10.19 -2.41 -32.39
C LYS A 190 8.89 -2.05 -31.65
N THR A 191 8.54 -0.77 -31.60
CA THR A 191 7.39 -0.30 -30.83
C THR A 191 6.25 0.23 -31.69
N ALA A 192 6.52 0.64 -32.92
CA ALA A 192 5.48 1.08 -33.84
C ALA A 192 5.90 0.86 -35.30
N GLU A 193 4.94 0.47 -36.14
CA GLU A 193 5.06 0.63 -37.58
C GLU A 193 4.83 2.10 -37.93
N MET A 194 5.57 2.63 -38.90
CA MET A 194 5.29 3.96 -39.44
C MET A 194 4.57 3.82 -40.78
N ASP A 195 3.44 4.49 -40.92
CA ASP A 195 2.69 4.52 -42.19
C ASP A 195 3.28 5.51 -43.22
N VAL A 196 4.36 6.19 -42.84
CA VAL A 196 5.07 7.17 -43.67
C VAL A 196 6.34 6.55 -44.23
N LYS A 197 6.64 6.84 -45.50
CA LYS A 197 7.96 6.55 -46.07
C LYS A 197 8.88 7.74 -45.88
N LEU A 198 10.14 7.48 -45.53
CA LEU A 198 11.14 8.53 -45.35
C LEU A 198 12.11 8.58 -46.54
N PRO A 199 12.52 9.78 -46.96
CA PRO A 199 13.54 9.95 -47.98
C PRO A 199 14.87 9.31 -47.56
N PRO A 200 15.67 8.76 -48.50
CA PRO A 200 16.92 8.09 -48.18
C PRO A 200 17.91 9.01 -47.46
N LYS A 201 17.93 10.30 -47.81
CA LYS A 201 18.79 11.32 -47.16
C LYS A 201 18.56 11.43 -45.65
N MET A 202 17.32 11.28 -45.18
CA MET A 202 17.00 11.33 -43.74
C MET A 202 17.50 10.08 -43.00
N LEU A 203 17.64 8.96 -43.72
CA LEU A 203 18.03 7.67 -43.17
C LEU A 203 19.53 7.39 -43.34
N GLY A 204 20.30 8.35 -43.87
CA GLY A 204 21.72 8.17 -44.19
C GLY A 204 21.97 7.20 -45.34
N LEU A 205 20.99 7.01 -46.23
CA LEU A 205 21.07 6.13 -47.39
C LEU A 205 21.45 6.90 -48.67
N PRO A 206 22.01 6.21 -49.68
CA PRO A 206 22.24 6.77 -51.03
C PRO A 206 20.96 7.35 -51.65
N GLU A 207 21.06 8.47 -52.38
CA GLU A 207 19.89 9.19 -52.93
C GLU A 207 19.08 8.38 -53.95
N ASP A 208 19.70 7.39 -54.60
CA ASP A 208 19.08 6.49 -55.57
C ASP A 208 18.28 5.34 -54.93
N ALA A 209 18.36 5.16 -53.60
CA ALA A 209 17.65 4.10 -52.90
C ALA A 209 16.12 4.28 -52.89
N GLY A 210 15.62 5.48 -53.22
CA GLY A 210 14.19 5.81 -53.17
C GLY A 210 13.62 5.84 -51.75
N ASP A 211 12.35 6.26 -51.63
CA ASP A 211 11.69 6.40 -50.33
C ASP A 211 11.48 5.06 -49.62
N GLN A 212 11.91 4.98 -48.37
CA GLN A 212 11.94 3.75 -47.60
C GLN A 212 10.79 3.64 -46.61
N LYS A 213 10.23 2.43 -46.47
CA LYS A 213 9.34 2.12 -45.35
C LYS A 213 10.16 1.93 -44.07
N VAL A 214 9.66 2.47 -42.97
CA VAL A 214 10.38 2.49 -41.70
C VAL A 214 9.49 2.08 -40.53
N ALA A 215 10.12 1.73 -39.42
CA ALA A 215 9.47 1.47 -38.15
C ALA A 215 10.20 2.19 -37.02
N ARG A 216 9.49 2.44 -35.91
CA ARG A 216 10.07 3.01 -34.70
C ARG A 216 10.61 1.91 -33.80
N TYR A 217 11.84 2.11 -33.35
CA TYR A 217 12.54 1.27 -32.40
C TYR A 217 12.94 2.10 -31.19
N ASN A 218 12.71 1.57 -30.00
CA ASN A 218 13.11 2.19 -28.74
C ASN A 218 14.06 1.28 -27.98
N GLU A 219 15.04 1.89 -27.35
CA GLU A 219 15.90 1.30 -26.34
C GLU A 219 16.03 2.29 -25.18
N ALA A 220 16.26 1.77 -23.98
CA ALA A 220 16.41 2.60 -22.80
C ALA A 220 17.34 1.97 -21.77
N TYR A 221 18.02 2.81 -21.01
CA TYR A 221 18.70 2.44 -19.79
C TYR A 221 18.13 3.29 -18.65
N ASN A 222 17.28 2.67 -17.84
CA ASN A 222 16.62 3.32 -16.72
C ASN A 222 17.39 3.05 -15.43
N THR A 223 17.45 4.04 -14.56
CA THR A 223 17.97 3.88 -13.19
C THR A 223 17.00 4.52 -12.22
N VAL A 224 16.68 3.81 -11.13
CA VAL A 224 15.77 4.26 -10.09
C VAL A 224 16.43 4.08 -8.74
N TRP A 225 16.38 5.12 -7.90
CA TRP A 225 16.82 5.07 -6.51
C TRP A 225 15.59 5.04 -5.62
N VAL A 226 15.51 4.02 -4.76
CA VAL A 226 14.33 3.75 -3.94
C VAL A 226 14.72 3.71 -2.47
N ASP A 227 13.93 4.35 -1.60
CA ASP A 227 14.07 4.21 -0.16
C ASP A 227 13.66 2.79 0.27
N PRO A 228 14.58 1.97 0.81
CA PRO A 228 14.26 0.60 1.16
C PRO A 228 13.24 0.47 2.30
N ARG A 229 13.12 1.51 3.13
CA ARG A 229 12.22 1.54 4.30
C ARG A 229 10.75 1.75 3.89
N THR A 230 10.50 2.33 2.71
CA THR A 230 9.16 2.76 2.30
C THR A 230 8.75 2.26 0.93
N GLY A 231 9.69 1.97 0.02
CA GLY A 231 9.40 1.64 -1.38
C GLY A 231 9.20 2.87 -2.27
N VAL A 232 9.40 4.09 -1.75
CA VAL A 232 9.24 5.33 -2.49
C VAL A 232 10.46 5.57 -3.40
N PRO A 233 10.27 5.73 -4.73
CA PRO A 233 11.33 6.19 -5.61
C PRO A 233 11.65 7.66 -5.36
N VAL A 234 12.91 7.99 -5.09
CA VAL A 234 13.36 9.36 -4.78
C VAL A 234 14.13 10.02 -5.92
N LYS A 235 14.64 9.23 -6.86
CA LYS A 235 15.32 9.72 -8.06
C LYS A 235 15.11 8.76 -9.22
N HIS A 236 14.93 9.32 -10.40
CA HIS A 236 14.89 8.58 -11.66
C HIS A 236 15.92 9.16 -12.61
N ARG A 237 16.53 8.29 -13.41
CA ARG A 237 17.26 8.61 -14.62
C ARG A 237 16.72 7.73 -15.74
N LYS A 238 16.34 8.34 -16.86
CA LYS A 238 15.88 7.65 -18.05
C LYS A 238 16.76 8.07 -19.22
N ASN A 239 17.71 7.21 -19.57
CA ASN A 239 18.46 7.37 -20.80
C ASN A 239 17.71 6.67 -21.92
N ILE A 240 17.00 7.45 -22.73
CA ILE A 240 16.11 6.95 -23.78
C ILE A 240 16.71 7.20 -25.15
N ARG A 241 16.49 6.26 -26.05
CA ARG A 241 16.80 6.44 -27.47
C ARG A 241 15.70 5.85 -28.33
N SER A 242 15.07 6.72 -29.09
CA SER A 242 14.08 6.41 -30.10
C SER A 242 14.68 6.64 -31.48
N THR A 243 14.55 5.64 -32.34
CA THR A 243 15.09 5.67 -33.69
C THR A 243 14.05 5.19 -34.67
N VAL A 244 14.09 5.75 -35.88
CA VAL A 244 13.31 5.28 -37.00
C VAL A 244 14.28 4.57 -37.95
N GLN A 245 13.95 3.32 -38.28
CA GLN A 245 14.86 2.44 -39.01
C GLN A 245 14.13 1.68 -40.12
N THR A 246 14.84 1.39 -41.21
CA THR A 246 14.38 0.45 -42.24
C THR A 246 14.36 -0.98 -41.72
N ALA A 247 13.58 -1.86 -42.36
CA ALA A 247 13.44 -3.25 -41.91
C ALA A 247 14.76 -4.05 -41.98
N ASP A 248 15.67 -3.67 -42.88
CA ASP A 248 17.01 -4.25 -43.01
C ASP A 248 18.06 -3.61 -42.08
N GLY A 249 17.66 -2.60 -41.29
CA GLY A 249 18.51 -1.89 -40.33
C GLY A 249 19.59 -0.99 -40.94
N LYS A 250 19.66 -0.87 -42.27
CA LYS A 250 20.71 -0.08 -42.95
C LYS A 250 20.43 1.42 -42.91
N GLY A 251 19.17 1.82 -43.02
CA GLY A 251 18.73 3.21 -42.92
C GLY A 251 18.27 3.51 -41.51
N LYS A 252 18.86 4.53 -40.87
CA LYS A 252 18.57 4.88 -39.48
C LYS A 252 18.59 6.38 -39.25
N MET A 253 17.60 6.86 -38.52
CA MET A 253 17.48 8.24 -38.05
C MET A 253 17.18 8.25 -36.56
N ILE A 254 17.78 9.19 -35.81
CA ILE A 254 17.40 9.43 -34.41
C ILE A 254 16.12 10.26 -34.41
N ALA A 255 15.06 9.71 -33.82
CA ALA A 255 13.82 10.43 -33.59
C ALA A 255 13.87 11.22 -32.27
N ALA A 256 14.42 10.61 -31.22
CA ALA A 256 14.66 11.25 -29.94
C ALA A 256 15.80 10.55 -29.18
N GLN A 257 16.59 11.31 -28.45
CA GLN A 257 17.61 10.82 -27.54
C GLN A 257 17.71 11.81 -26.38
N ALA A 258 17.57 11.32 -25.15
CA ALA A 258 17.62 12.16 -23.97
C ALA A 258 18.10 11.35 -22.76
N ASP A 259 18.81 12.03 -21.87
CA ASP A 259 19.17 11.53 -20.54
C ASP A 259 18.42 12.35 -19.49
N LEU A 260 17.19 11.92 -19.19
CA LEU A 260 16.25 12.63 -18.32
C LEU A 260 16.51 12.26 -16.87
N ILE A 261 16.86 13.23 -16.03
CA ILE A 261 17.12 13.02 -14.59
C ILE A 261 16.11 13.83 -13.78
N THR A 262 15.54 13.26 -12.72
CA THR A 262 14.67 14.00 -11.79
C THR A 262 15.36 15.26 -11.28
N VAL A 263 14.68 16.40 -11.32
CA VAL A 263 15.26 17.68 -10.86
C VAL A 263 15.48 17.69 -9.35
N ASP A 264 16.48 18.47 -8.89
CA ASP A 264 16.91 18.53 -7.48
C ASP A 264 15.75 18.83 -6.50
N LYS A 265 14.87 19.78 -6.84
CA LYS A 265 13.72 20.13 -6.00
C LYS A 265 12.77 18.94 -5.77
N ASP A 266 12.58 18.09 -6.77
CA ASP A 266 11.64 16.98 -6.72
C ASP A 266 12.31 15.76 -6.07
N GLN A 267 13.63 15.62 -6.20
CA GLN A 267 14.41 14.66 -5.41
C GLN A 267 14.29 14.96 -3.90
N LYS A 268 14.50 16.22 -3.48
CA LYS A 268 14.34 16.64 -2.08
C LYS A 268 12.93 16.40 -1.56
N ALA A 269 11.91 16.81 -2.32
CA ALA A 269 10.51 16.57 -1.94
C ALA A 269 10.17 15.08 -1.81
N ALA A 270 10.74 14.23 -2.67
CA ALA A 270 10.57 12.78 -2.57
C ALA A 270 11.30 12.18 -1.36
N VAL A 271 12.48 12.70 -1.01
CA VAL A 271 13.21 12.32 0.21
C VAL A 271 12.42 12.69 1.47
N ASP A 272 11.89 13.92 1.54
CA ASP A 272 11.04 14.35 2.67
C ASP A 272 9.77 13.49 2.82
N LEU A 273 9.17 13.10 1.68
CA LEU A 273 8.05 12.18 1.65
C LEU A 273 8.46 10.78 2.15
N ALA A 274 9.62 10.29 1.73
CA ALA A 274 10.15 9.00 2.16
C ALA A 274 10.42 8.99 3.67
N ASP A 275 11.07 10.01 4.23
CA ASP A 275 11.34 10.09 5.67
C ASP A 275 10.07 10.23 6.50
N SER A 276 9.13 11.08 6.09
CA SER A 276 7.84 11.22 6.79
C SER A 276 7.01 9.93 6.73
N THR A 277 7.10 9.17 5.64
CA THR A 277 6.45 7.86 5.50
C THR A 277 7.14 6.81 6.36
N ALA A 278 8.47 6.77 6.37
CA ALA A 278 9.27 5.86 7.20
C ALA A 278 8.97 6.09 8.69
N LEU A 279 8.83 7.34 9.13
CA LEU A 279 8.44 7.66 10.51
C LEU A 279 7.06 7.10 10.86
N LYS A 280 6.06 7.24 9.97
CA LYS A 280 4.71 6.68 10.17
C LYS A 280 4.76 5.16 10.26
N ILE A 281 5.53 4.51 9.39
CA ILE A 281 5.75 3.06 9.43
C ILE A 281 6.37 2.63 10.77
N ASN A 282 7.44 3.31 11.21
CA ASN A 282 8.12 3.03 12.47
C ASN A 282 7.25 3.31 13.70
N MET A 283 6.33 4.28 13.61
CA MET A 283 5.37 4.57 14.67
C MET A 283 4.51 3.35 14.97
N VAL A 284 3.97 2.70 13.93
CA VAL A 284 3.10 1.54 14.07
C VAL A 284 3.89 0.24 14.28
N ARG A 285 5.05 0.09 13.63
CA ARG A 285 5.90 -1.11 13.76
C ARG A 285 6.78 -1.14 15.00
N SER A 286 7.03 -0.04 15.68
CA SER A 286 8.03 -0.04 16.76
C SER A 286 7.68 0.88 17.91
N PHE A 287 7.42 2.17 17.68
CA PHE A 287 7.23 3.11 18.78
C PHE A 287 5.96 2.86 19.59
N VAL A 288 4.81 2.65 18.94
CA VAL A 288 3.54 2.38 19.63
C VAL A 288 3.58 1.02 20.35
N PRO A 289 3.98 -0.10 19.70
CA PRO A 289 4.16 -1.38 20.42
C PRO A 289 5.17 -1.29 21.57
N GLY A 290 6.32 -0.64 21.37
CA GLY A 290 7.35 -0.48 22.40
C GLY A 290 6.87 0.36 23.58
N GLY A 291 6.19 1.47 23.32
CA GLY A 291 5.55 2.30 24.34
C GLY A 291 4.47 1.55 25.11
N ALA A 292 3.63 0.78 24.41
CA ALA A 292 2.61 -0.07 25.04
C ALA A 292 3.26 -1.12 25.95
N ILE A 293 4.35 -1.76 25.54
CA ILE A 293 5.09 -2.71 26.38
C ILE A 293 5.63 -2.02 27.64
N LEU A 294 6.30 -0.87 27.48
CA LEU A 294 6.88 -0.13 28.59
C LEU A 294 5.81 0.29 29.61
N VAL A 295 4.73 0.91 29.13
CA VAL A 295 3.60 1.32 29.97
C VAL A 295 2.96 0.10 30.63
N GLY A 296 2.76 -0.98 29.88
CA GLY A 296 2.20 -2.24 30.38
C GLY A 296 3.01 -2.81 31.55
N LEU A 297 4.33 -2.89 31.40
CA LEU A 297 5.23 -3.38 32.46
C LEU A 297 5.24 -2.46 33.69
N VAL A 298 5.27 -1.14 33.50
CA VAL A 298 5.20 -0.18 34.62
C VAL A 298 3.88 -0.32 35.38
N LEU A 299 2.75 -0.45 34.68
CA LEU A 299 1.44 -0.63 35.29
C LEU A 299 1.34 -1.95 36.06
N LEU A 300 1.87 -3.05 35.50
CA LEU A 300 1.94 -4.34 36.20
C LEU A 300 2.80 -4.25 37.47
N PHE A 301 3.96 -3.59 37.39
CA PHE A 301 4.85 -3.43 38.54
C PHE A 301 4.20 -2.61 39.66
N VAL A 302 3.65 -1.44 39.33
CA VAL A 302 2.97 -0.57 40.30
C VAL A 302 1.70 -1.23 40.84
N GLY A 303 0.89 -1.85 39.98
CA GLY A 303 -0.32 -2.56 40.37
C GLY A 303 -0.04 -3.74 41.28
N GLY A 304 1.00 -4.53 40.96
CA GLY A 304 1.51 -5.62 41.79
C GLY A 304 2.00 -5.13 43.15
N PHE A 305 2.82 -4.08 43.18
CA PHE A 305 3.30 -3.47 44.42
C PHE A 305 2.15 -2.98 45.31
N LEU A 306 1.17 -2.27 44.74
CA LEU A 306 0.00 -1.78 45.48
C LEU A 306 -0.92 -2.91 45.95
N GLY A 307 -1.07 -3.97 45.14
CA GLY A 307 -1.86 -5.16 45.49
C GLY A 307 -1.22 -6.00 46.61
N LEU A 308 0.11 -6.13 46.60
CA LEU A 308 0.90 -6.88 47.58
C LEU A 308 1.18 -6.08 48.86
N SER A 309 1.15 -4.74 48.81
CA SER A 309 1.28 -3.89 49.99
C SER A 309 0.08 -4.11 50.94
N ARG A 310 0.24 -5.03 51.90
CA ARG A 310 -0.70 -5.18 53.02
C ARG A 310 -0.67 -3.87 53.81
N GLY A 311 -1.77 -3.12 53.81
CA GLY A 311 -2.00 -2.15 54.87
C GLY A 311 -1.87 -2.85 56.22
N ALA A 312 -1.21 -2.22 57.19
CA ALA A 312 -1.06 -2.74 58.54
C ALA A 312 -2.40 -3.34 59.00
N ALA A 313 -2.38 -4.61 59.41
CA ALA A 313 -3.56 -5.23 59.98
C ALA A 313 -4.08 -4.32 61.10
N PRO A 314 -5.39 -4.02 61.15
CA PRO A 314 -5.95 -3.40 62.35
C PRO A 314 -5.48 -4.24 63.54
N PRO A 315 -5.02 -3.62 64.65
CA PRO A 315 -4.64 -4.38 65.83
C PRO A 315 -5.77 -5.36 66.17
N PRO A 316 -5.46 -6.61 66.52
CA PRO A 316 -6.49 -7.60 66.83
C PRO A 316 -7.45 -6.98 67.86
N PRO A 317 -8.78 -7.16 67.69
CA PRO A 317 -9.75 -6.62 68.64
C PRO A 317 -9.32 -7.07 70.04
N ALA A 318 -9.10 -6.10 70.93
CA ALA A 318 -8.68 -6.41 72.29
C ALA A 318 -9.69 -7.39 72.89
N ALA A 319 -9.19 -8.55 73.36
CA ALA A 319 -10.03 -9.51 74.05
C ALA A 319 -10.79 -8.78 75.18
N PRO A 320 -12.11 -8.99 75.33
CA PRO A 320 -12.85 -8.31 76.39
C PRO A 320 -12.24 -8.69 77.74
N ARG A 321 -11.56 -7.73 78.38
CA ARG A 321 -11.16 -7.85 79.77
C ARG A 321 -12.42 -7.77 80.61
N ARG A 322 -12.68 -8.81 81.40
CA ARG A 322 -13.54 -8.70 82.57
C ARG A 322 -12.88 -7.71 83.55
N SER A 323 -13.68 -7.02 84.37
CA SER A 323 -13.22 -6.03 85.35
C SER A 323 -12.31 -6.60 86.46
N ASP A 324 -12.07 -7.91 86.44
CA ASP A 324 -11.24 -8.68 87.38
C ASP A 324 -9.84 -9.06 86.83
N GLY A 325 -9.52 -8.70 85.59
CA GLY A 325 -8.16 -8.79 85.03
C GLY A 325 -7.68 -10.18 84.56
N LYS A 326 -8.54 -11.20 84.46
CA LYS A 326 -8.16 -12.53 83.91
C LYS A 326 -8.59 -12.76 82.45
N PHE A 327 -7.77 -13.48 81.68
CA PHE A 327 -8.08 -13.97 80.33
C PHE A 327 -8.99 -15.21 80.44
N GLY A 328 -10.11 -15.26 79.71
CA GLY A 328 -11.07 -16.37 79.76
C GLY A 328 -10.79 -17.46 78.74
N ASP A 329 -10.81 -18.72 79.17
CA ASP A 329 -10.83 -19.90 78.30
C ASP A 329 -12.17 -20.02 77.55
N PRO A 330 -12.20 -20.55 76.31
CA PRO A 330 -13.44 -20.77 75.58
C PRO A 330 -14.22 -21.94 76.20
N GLY A 331 -15.27 -21.63 76.94
CA GLY A 331 -16.19 -22.62 77.49
C GLY A 331 -16.96 -23.36 76.39
N THR A 332 -16.85 -24.68 76.39
CA THR A 332 -17.66 -25.64 75.63
C THR A 332 -19.14 -25.53 76.02
N PRO A 333 -20.10 -25.43 75.07
CA PRO A 333 -21.50 -25.72 75.37
C PRO A 333 -21.81 -27.21 75.11
N SER A 334 -22.44 -27.79 76.11
CA SER A 334 -22.95 -29.15 76.26
C SER A 334 -23.94 -29.59 75.16
N GLY A 335 -23.87 -30.88 74.80
CA GLY A 335 -24.82 -31.58 73.94
C GLY A 335 -26.17 -31.93 74.62
N PRO A 336 -27.09 -32.59 73.90
CA PRO A 336 -28.54 -32.30 73.90
C PRO A 336 -29.39 -33.28 74.73
N PRO A 337 -30.72 -33.04 74.85
CA PRO A 337 -31.70 -34.11 75.01
C PRO A 337 -32.67 -34.24 73.83
N ASN A 338 -33.14 -35.47 73.65
CA ASN A 338 -33.83 -36.08 72.50
C ASN A 338 -35.37 -36.20 72.75
N PRO A 339 -36.16 -37.01 72.03
CA PRO A 339 -37.21 -36.62 71.06
C PRO A 339 -38.67 -36.82 71.55
N ALA A 340 -39.65 -36.21 70.86
CA ALA A 340 -41.06 -36.61 70.92
C ALA A 340 -41.80 -36.31 69.59
N ASN A 341 -42.61 -37.28 69.15
CA ASN A 341 -43.56 -37.31 68.02
C ASN A 341 -44.83 -38.05 68.55
N PRO A 342 -46.03 -38.14 67.91
CA PRO A 342 -46.63 -37.44 66.76
C PRO A 342 -48.09 -36.95 67.00
N ALA A 343 -48.67 -36.19 66.04
CA ALA A 343 -50.12 -36.18 65.76
C ALA A 343 -50.43 -35.71 64.31
N ASN A 344 -51.27 -36.50 63.63
CA ASN A 344 -51.83 -36.36 62.25
C ASN A 344 -53.09 -35.44 62.26
N PRO A 345 -53.86 -35.13 61.17
CA PRO A 345 -54.05 -35.85 59.90
C PRO A 345 -54.26 -35.07 58.55
N ALA A 346 -54.05 -35.81 57.43
CA ALA A 346 -54.83 -35.93 56.16
C ALA A 346 -55.37 -34.66 55.44
N ASN A 347 -55.41 -34.47 54.10
CA ASN A 347 -55.24 -35.26 52.86
C ASN A 347 -55.10 -34.24 51.65
N PRO A 348 -55.22 -34.57 50.35
CA PRO A 348 -54.11 -34.65 49.38
C PRO A 348 -54.21 -33.69 48.15
N GLU A 349 -53.20 -33.77 47.27
CA GLU A 349 -53.27 -33.87 45.77
C GLU A 349 -52.28 -32.97 44.97
N GLU A 350 -51.46 -33.66 44.14
CA GLU A 350 -50.65 -33.28 42.96
C GLU A 350 -49.57 -32.15 43.00
N PRO A 351 -48.41 -32.37 42.34
CA PRO A 351 -48.28 -31.83 40.97
C PRO A 351 -47.38 -32.62 39.97
N ALA A 352 -47.59 -32.26 38.71
CA ALA A 352 -46.91 -32.71 37.48
C ALA A 352 -45.38 -32.47 37.41
N PRO A 353 -44.65 -33.22 36.55
CA PRO A 353 -43.28 -32.89 36.17
C PRO A 353 -43.19 -32.31 34.74
N GLY A 354 -42.28 -31.37 34.54
CA GLY A 354 -41.74 -31.02 33.23
C GLY A 354 -40.47 -30.17 33.35
N PRO A 355 -39.68 -29.96 32.28
CA PRO A 355 -39.72 -30.60 30.96
C PRO A 355 -38.35 -31.20 30.53
N ALA A 356 -38.42 -32.10 29.54
CA ALA A 356 -37.27 -32.60 28.79
C ALA A 356 -37.02 -31.78 27.51
N SER A 357 -35.75 -31.75 27.10
CA SER A 357 -35.17 -31.09 25.92
C SER A 357 -35.79 -31.47 24.55
N PRO A 358 -35.56 -30.66 23.50
CA PRO A 358 -36.41 -30.61 22.31
C PRO A 358 -35.96 -31.56 21.18
N ARG A 359 -36.94 -32.05 20.42
CA ARG A 359 -36.78 -32.66 19.08
C ARG A 359 -36.96 -31.61 17.98
N GLN A 360 -36.22 -31.85 16.90
CA GLN A 360 -36.28 -31.22 15.58
C GLN A 360 -37.70 -31.22 14.99
N GLU A 361 -38.08 -30.16 14.25
CA GLU A 361 -38.37 -30.26 12.81
C GLU A 361 -38.70 -28.93 12.10
N ALA A 362 -38.38 -28.92 10.81
CA ALA A 362 -39.10 -28.30 9.69
C ALA A 362 -39.09 -26.77 9.46
N ARG A 363 -38.22 -26.39 8.52
CA ARG A 363 -38.39 -25.45 7.38
C ARG A 363 -39.76 -24.79 7.19
N ARG A 364 -39.74 -23.46 7.00
CA ARG A 364 -40.66 -22.69 6.13
C ARG A 364 -39.93 -21.58 5.37
N PRO A 365 -40.44 -21.14 4.20
CA PRO A 365 -39.69 -20.41 3.18
C PRO A 365 -39.80 -18.88 3.26
N ALA A 366 -38.88 -18.21 2.58
CA ALA A 366 -38.72 -16.76 2.47
C ALA A 366 -39.84 -16.07 1.66
N PRO A 367 -40.18 -14.79 1.94
CA PRO A 367 -41.08 -14.00 1.11
C PRO A 367 -40.34 -13.31 -0.05
N GLY A 368 -41.01 -13.31 -1.21
CA GLY A 368 -40.48 -12.91 -2.50
C GLY A 368 -40.37 -11.40 -2.75
N SER A 369 -39.45 -11.06 -3.67
CA SER A 369 -39.19 -9.73 -4.18
C SER A 369 -40.19 -9.34 -5.28
N GLN A 370 -40.82 -8.17 -5.12
CA GLN A 370 -41.63 -7.54 -6.14
C GLN A 370 -40.75 -6.96 -7.26
N ARG A 371 -41.02 -7.43 -8.47
CA ARG A 371 -40.39 -7.02 -9.73
C ARG A 371 -41.17 -5.83 -10.31
N GLN A 372 -40.66 -4.61 -10.16
CA GLN A 372 -41.21 -3.46 -10.90
C GLN A 372 -40.72 -3.48 -12.35
N ARG A 373 -41.67 -3.69 -13.27
CA ARG A 373 -41.52 -3.47 -14.71
C ARG A 373 -41.46 -1.96 -15.00
N ARG A 374 -40.37 -1.47 -15.57
CA ARG A 374 -40.36 -0.21 -16.33
C ARG A 374 -40.35 -0.50 -17.83
N LYS A 375 -41.29 0.14 -18.52
CA LYS A 375 -41.63 0.04 -19.94
C LYS A 375 -40.48 0.52 -20.83
N ALA A 376 -40.26 -0.23 -21.91
CA ALA A 376 -39.51 0.20 -23.08
C ALA A 376 -40.24 1.32 -23.84
N SER A 377 -39.49 2.31 -24.30
CA SER A 377 -39.91 3.28 -25.31
C SER A 377 -38.94 3.15 -26.47
N GLY A 378 -39.45 2.78 -27.66
CA GLY A 378 -38.66 2.64 -28.88
C GLY A 378 -38.33 4.00 -29.54
N PRO A 379 -37.51 3.99 -30.61
CA PRO A 379 -36.93 5.19 -31.19
C PRO A 379 -37.85 5.84 -32.23
N ALA A 380 -37.89 7.17 -32.26
CA ALA A 380 -38.48 7.95 -33.34
C ALA A 380 -37.41 8.30 -34.38
N ARG A 381 -37.68 7.94 -35.64
CA ARG A 381 -36.96 8.35 -36.86
C ARG A 381 -37.50 9.69 -37.38
N ARG A 382 -36.66 10.31 -38.24
CA ARG A 382 -36.88 11.44 -39.19
C ARG A 382 -36.53 12.81 -38.58
N ARG A 383 -35.75 13.67 -39.24
CA ARG A 383 -35.55 13.90 -40.68
C ARG A 383 -34.17 14.48 -40.94
#